data_AF-A0A561TB29-F1
#
_entry.id   AF-A0A561TB29-F1
#
_cell.length_a   1.000
_cell.length_b   1.000
_cell.length_c   1.000
_cell.angle_alpha   90.00
_cell.angle_beta   90.00
_cell.angle_gamma   90.00
#
_symmetry.space_group_name_H-M   'P 1'
#
loop_
_entity.id
_entity.type
_entity.pdbx_description
1 polymer ?
#
loop_
_entity_poly.entity_id
_entity_poly.type
_entity_poly.pdbx_seq_one_letter_code
_entity_poly.pdbx_strand_id
1 'polypeptide(L)'
;MCHRPYPYAARVTSDTSTTPPDEAPDGTGRLRSAAQWAARATAGTQGLVSLLLTDLVAVLGAAAVWLALGGDPAVVGVTGGALLAFGAAMLPIIERQSPKDAPQLWPPVVLVVIPLAVLAVGLPALAVWAFLESRPVDVTHRVRLEQAPPLVDGETVVATLHTDDPRSRLAITFDLAQSDSAAPVCAPGSELVVGLKAGAGTRHVQSGVPGTEFVFGLGRGMTDIELAVQLRAEQGCELNLSVASAHLDD
;
A
#
# COMPACT_ATOMS: atom_id res chain seq x y z
N MET A 1 40.73 -54.98 61.25
CA MET A 1 41.78 -55.00 60.21
C MET A 1 41.22 -54.23 59.01
N CYS A 2 41.72 -53.09 58.53
CA CYS A 2 43.03 -52.47 58.61
C CYS A 2 42.92 -50.96 58.86
N HIS A 3 43.76 -50.47 59.77
CA HIS A 3 44.16 -49.07 59.90
C HIS A 3 45.09 -48.68 58.74
N ARG A 4 44.97 -47.45 58.23
CA ARG A 4 46.12 -46.61 57.86
C ARG A 4 45.77 -45.12 57.95
N PRO A 5 46.53 -44.33 58.73
CA PRO A 5 46.45 -42.88 58.74
C PRO A 5 47.40 -42.27 57.70
N TYR A 6 47.08 -41.09 57.16
CA TYR A 6 48.07 -40.24 56.48
C TYR A 6 48.06 -38.82 57.07
N PRO A 7 49.24 -38.17 57.13
CA PRO A 7 49.50 -37.06 58.03
C PRO A 7 49.24 -35.67 57.41
N TYR A 8 49.06 -34.74 58.34
CA TYR A 8 49.22 -33.29 58.22
C TYR A 8 50.45 -32.86 57.43
N ALA A 9 50.28 -31.91 56.50
CA ALA A 9 51.34 -31.01 56.06
C ALA A 9 50.74 -29.61 55.88
N ALA A 10 50.91 -28.77 56.90
CA ALA A 10 50.66 -27.34 56.83
C ALA A 10 51.76 -26.69 55.98
N ARG A 11 51.38 -25.97 54.92
CA ARG A 11 52.27 -25.05 54.20
C ARG A 11 51.80 -23.63 54.45
N VAL A 12 52.43 -22.98 55.42
CA VAL A 12 52.38 -21.53 55.63
C VAL A 12 53.41 -20.93 54.68
N THR A 13 52.97 -20.24 53.63
CA THR A 13 53.82 -19.34 52.84
C THR A 13 53.54 -17.92 53.29
N SER A 14 54.45 -17.41 54.12
CA SER A 14 54.53 -16.00 54.49
C SER A 14 55.17 -15.23 53.32
N ASP A 15 54.36 -14.77 52.37
CA ASP A 15 54.85 -13.84 51.36
C ASP A 15 54.92 -12.43 51.93
N THR A 16 56.16 -12.01 52.10
CA THR A 16 56.60 -10.68 52.50
C THR A 16 56.22 -9.72 51.37
N SER A 17 55.18 -8.91 51.56
CA SER A 17 54.82 -7.84 50.62
C SER A 17 55.76 -6.65 50.81
N THR A 18 56.80 -6.63 49.97
CA THR A 18 57.66 -5.46 49.76
C THR A 18 56.87 -4.44 48.95
N THR A 19 56.44 -3.35 49.58
CA THR A 19 55.80 -2.20 48.93
C THR A 19 56.83 -1.49 48.04
N PRO A 20 56.62 -1.36 46.71
CA PRO A 20 57.45 -0.52 45.86
C PRO A 20 57.09 0.97 46.05
N PRO A 21 58.03 1.90 45.78
CA PRO A 21 57.83 3.33 46.01
C PRO A 21 56.86 3.93 44.98
N ASP A 22 56.11 4.95 45.43
CA ASP A 22 55.22 5.79 44.64
C ASP A 22 55.92 6.38 43.40
N GLU A 23 55.64 5.80 42.23
CA GLU A 23 55.88 6.43 40.93
C GLU A 23 54.74 7.42 40.63
N ALA A 24 55.09 8.69 40.46
CA ALA A 24 54.15 9.74 40.09
C ALA A 24 53.45 9.42 38.74
N PRO A 25 52.11 9.48 38.66
CA PRO A 25 51.38 9.07 37.47
C PRO A 25 51.65 10.02 36.29
N ASP A 26 52.26 9.48 35.24
CA ASP A 26 52.53 10.14 33.97
C ASP A 26 51.20 10.56 33.28
N GLY A 27 50.88 11.87 33.36
CA GLY A 27 49.62 12.45 32.90
C GLY A 27 49.39 12.37 31.39
N THR A 28 50.42 12.04 30.61
CA THR A 28 50.33 11.93 29.14
C THR A 28 49.60 10.67 28.67
N GLY A 29 49.62 9.59 29.46
CA GLY A 29 48.92 8.34 29.17
C GLY A 29 47.38 8.47 29.21
N ARG A 30 46.85 9.33 30.10
CA ARG A 30 45.41 9.60 30.22
C ARG A 30 44.85 10.41 29.05
N LEU A 31 45.64 11.33 28.49
CA LEU A 31 45.23 12.13 27.34
C LEU A 31 45.23 11.31 26.03
N ARG A 32 46.20 10.41 25.84
CA ARG A 32 46.20 9.49 24.69
C ARG A 32 45.05 8.49 24.74
N SER A 33 44.76 7.96 25.92
CA SER A 33 43.63 7.04 26.10
C SER A 33 42.28 7.75 25.93
N ALA A 34 42.14 9.00 26.40
CA ALA A 34 40.95 9.81 26.12
C ALA A 34 40.77 10.12 24.62
N ALA A 35 41.85 10.46 23.91
CA ALA A 35 41.80 10.73 22.46
C ALA A 35 41.48 9.47 21.63
N GLN A 36 42.04 8.32 21.98
CA GLN A 36 41.72 7.04 21.33
C GLN A 36 40.30 6.57 21.65
N TRP A 37 39.77 6.89 22.83
CA TRP A 37 38.40 6.58 23.21
C TRP A 37 37.39 7.47 22.46
N ALA A 38 37.67 8.77 22.33
CA ALA A 38 36.88 9.69 21.52
C ALA A 38 36.82 9.27 20.04
N ALA A 39 37.95 8.87 19.45
CA ALA A 39 38.02 8.44 18.06
C ALA A 39 37.26 7.12 17.77
N ARG A 40 37.17 6.20 18.75
CA ARG A 40 36.38 4.96 18.62
C ARG A 40 34.89 5.19 18.84
N ALA A 41 34.51 6.12 19.70
CA ALA A 41 33.11 6.49 19.93
C ALA A 41 32.47 7.17 18.70
N THR A 42 33.25 7.97 17.96
CA THR A 42 32.79 8.62 16.72
C THR A 42 32.65 7.64 15.55
N ALA A 43 33.44 6.55 15.51
CA ALA A 43 33.36 5.56 14.44
C ALA A 43 32.10 4.66 14.52
N GLY A 44 31.62 4.36 15.73
CA GLY A 44 30.41 3.54 15.92
C GLY A 44 29.09 4.30 15.71
N THR A 45 29.07 5.60 16.01
CA THR A 45 27.89 6.46 15.85
C THR A 45 27.61 6.83 14.40
N GLN A 46 28.66 6.97 13.58
CA GLN A 46 28.52 7.31 12.16
C GLN A 46 27.75 6.25 11.36
N GLY A 47 27.95 4.97 11.68
CA GLY A 47 27.21 3.87 11.03
C GLY A 47 25.71 3.86 11.37
N LEU A 48 25.37 4.14 12.64
CA LEU A 48 23.98 4.23 13.10
C LEU A 48 23.24 5.42 12.49
N VAL A 49 23.90 6.58 12.44
CA VAL A 49 23.35 7.78 11.78
C VAL A 49 23.14 7.51 10.29
N SER A 50 24.09 6.83 9.63
CA SER A 50 23.96 6.48 8.21
C SER A 50 22.75 5.58 7.97
N LEU A 51 22.56 4.53 8.79
CA LEU A 51 21.40 3.64 8.70
C LEU A 51 20.08 4.38 8.92
N LEU A 52 19.97 5.19 9.97
CA LEU A 52 18.79 6.02 10.23
C LEU A 52 18.48 6.97 9.08
N LEU A 53 19.51 7.58 8.49
CA LEU A 53 19.34 8.51 7.38
C LEU A 53 18.89 7.78 6.11
N THR A 54 19.44 6.58 5.84
CA THR A 54 19.01 5.76 4.70
C THR A 54 17.55 5.31 4.85
N ASP A 55 17.16 4.90 6.05
CA ASP A 55 15.81 4.45 6.36
C ASP A 55 14.80 5.61 6.28
N LEU A 56 15.17 6.78 6.81
CA LEU A 56 14.37 8.01 6.68
C LEU A 56 14.16 8.40 5.20
N VAL A 57 15.22 8.33 4.39
CA VAL A 57 15.14 8.64 2.96
C VAL A 57 14.23 7.64 2.22
N ALA A 58 14.31 6.35 2.56
CA ALA A 58 13.45 5.33 1.98
C ALA A 58 11.97 5.55 2.35
N VAL A 59 11.68 5.85 3.62
CA VAL A 59 10.32 6.15 4.10
C VAL A 59 9.76 7.41 3.43
N LEU A 60 10.56 8.48 3.34
CA LEU A 60 10.14 9.73 2.68
C LEU A 60 9.94 9.53 1.18
N GLY A 61 10.78 8.72 0.52
CA GLY A 61 10.62 8.35 -0.88
C GLY A 61 9.32 7.58 -1.13
N ALA A 62 9.03 6.58 -0.31
CA ALA A 62 7.79 5.80 -0.40
C ALA A 62 6.54 6.67 -0.14
N ALA A 63 6.61 7.57 0.84
CA ALA A 63 5.57 8.54 1.14
C ALA A 63 5.30 9.51 -0.02
N ALA A 64 6.35 9.98 -0.70
CA ALA A 64 6.22 10.87 -1.86
C ALA A 64 5.55 10.16 -3.06
N VAL A 65 5.92 8.90 -3.32
CA VAL A 65 5.28 8.08 -4.37
C VAL A 65 3.81 7.83 -4.05
N TRP A 66 3.48 7.56 -2.79
CA TRP A 66 2.10 7.39 -2.33
C TRP A 66 1.22 8.62 -2.57
N LEU A 67 1.73 9.80 -2.25
CA LEU A 67 1.04 11.07 -2.51
C LEU A 67 0.87 11.32 -4.02
N ALA A 68 1.86 10.99 -4.83
CA ALA A 68 1.79 11.13 -6.29
C ALA A 68 0.72 10.21 -6.92
N LEU A 69 0.41 9.08 -6.29
CA LEU A 69 -0.65 8.15 -6.71
C LEU A 69 -2.05 8.53 -6.18
N GLY A 70 -2.19 9.70 -5.55
CA GLY A 70 -3.47 10.18 -5.01
C GLY A 70 -3.84 9.55 -3.66
N GLY A 71 -2.86 9.04 -2.92
CA GLY A 71 -3.06 8.55 -1.56
C GLY A 71 -3.42 9.65 -0.57
N ASP A 72 -4.17 9.30 0.48
CA ASP A 72 -4.59 10.25 1.52
C ASP A 72 -3.37 10.80 2.29
N PRO A 73 -3.14 12.13 2.30
CA PRO A 73 -2.02 12.76 3.03
C PRO A 73 -2.08 12.53 4.54
N ALA A 74 -3.26 12.28 5.12
CA ALA A 74 -3.41 12.02 6.56
C ALA A 74 -2.68 10.74 6.97
N VAL A 75 -2.71 9.70 6.12
CA VAL A 75 -2.05 8.41 6.39
C VAL A 75 -0.53 8.58 6.39
N VAL A 76 0.00 9.37 5.46
CA VAL A 76 1.43 9.69 5.39
C VAL A 76 1.88 10.49 6.62
N GLY A 77 1.09 11.49 7.02
CA GLY A 77 1.38 12.32 8.19
C GLY A 77 1.41 11.51 9.49
N VAL A 78 0.43 10.62 9.70
CA VAL A 78 0.36 9.76 10.89
C VAL A 78 1.52 8.77 10.92
N THR A 79 1.84 8.14 9.79
CA THR A 79 2.91 7.13 9.72
C THR A 79 4.29 7.77 9.91
N GLY A 80 4.55 8.89 9.23
CA GLY A 80 5.79 9.65 9.40
C GLY A 80 5.94 10.22 10.81
N GLY A 81 4.85 10.73 11.40
CA GLY A 81 4.81 11.20 12.78
C GLY A 81 5.11 10.09 13.80
N ALA A 82 4.55 8.89 13.60
CA ALA A 82 4.81 7.74 14.45
C ALA A 82 6.27 7.26 14.39
N LEU A 83 6.87 7.23 13.19
CA LEU A 83 8.28 6.89 12.99
C LEU A 83 9.22 7.90 13.66
N LEU A 84 8.94 9.20 13.51
CA LEU A 84 9.71 10.25 14.17
C LEU A 84 9.58 10.20 15.69
N ALA A 85 8.36 9.98 16.20
CA ALA A 85 8.12 9.83 17.64
C ALA A 85 8.85 8.60 18.21
N PHE A 86 8.86 7.49 17.47
CA PHE A 86 9.59 6.28 17.86
C PHE A 86 11.11 6.50 17.86
N GLY A 87 11.66 7.12 16.81
CA GLY A 87 13.07 7.47 16.72
C GLY A 87 13.50 8.42 17.86
N ALA A 88 12.68 9.44 18.15
CA ALA A 88 12.91 10.36 19.25
C ALA A 88 12.85 9.67 20.63
N ALA A 89 11.95 8.70 20.81
CA ALA A 89 11.84 7.92 22.05
C ALA A 89 13.02 6.94 22.25
N MET A 90 13.63 6.45 21.16
CA MET A 90 14.78 5.55 21.19
C MET A 90 16.12 6.27 21.44
N LEU A 91 16.25 7.54 21.04
CA LEU A 91 17.47 8.35 21.23
C LEU A 91 18.05 8.30 22.67
N PRO A 92 17.25 8.55 23.74
CA PRO A 92 17.77 8.55 25.11
C PRO A 92 18.16 7.15 25.63
N ILE A 93 17.64 6.08 25.03
CA ILE A 93 18.00 4.69 25.39
C ILE A 93 19.41 4.37 24.87
N ILE A 94 19.74 4.89 23.68
CA ILE A 94 21.05 4.72 23.04
C ILE A 94 22.12 5.53 23.80
N GLU A 95 21.82 6.76 24.22
CA GLU A 95 22.75 7.61 24.98
C GLU A 95 23.14 7.00 26.34
N ARG A 96 22.28 6.17 26.95
CA ARG A 96 22.52 5.62 28.29
C ARG A 96 23.33 4.32 28.30
N GLN A 97 23.57 3.68 27.17
CA GLN A 97 24.37 2.45 27.12
C GLN A 97 25.87 2.77 27.12
N SER A 98 26.47 2.84 28.31
CA SER A 98 27.93 2.92 28.46
C SER A 98 28.60 1.62 28.02
N PRO A 99 29.66 1.67 27.19
CA PRO A 99 30.22 0.53 26.46
C PRO A 99 31.05 -0.46 27.28
N LYS A 100 31.02 -0.40 28.62
CA LYS A 100 31.92 -1.21 29.46
C LYS A 100 31.32 -2.47 30.06
N ASP A 101 30.00 -2.56 30.23
CA ASP A 101 29.37 -3.74 30.87
C ASP A 101 28.04 -4.17 30.22
N ALA A 102 27.73 -3.68 29.02
CA ALA A 102 26.46 -4.04 28.38
C ALA A 102 26.52 -5.50 27.87
N PRO A 103 25.66 -6.41 28.37
CA PRO A 103 25.56 -7.76 27.81
C PRO A 103 25.21 -7.66 26.33
N GLN A 104 25.76 -8.58 25.54
CA GLN A 104 25.70 -8.66 24.08
C GLN A 104 24.25 -8.96 23.59
N LEU A 105 23.32 -8.06 23.87
CA LEU A 105 21.88 -8.12 23.57
C LEU A 105 21.55 -7.63 22.14
N TRP A 106 22.56 -7.31 21.33
CA TRP A 106 22.39 -6.89 19.94
C TRP A 106 21.72 -7.95 19.04
N PRO A 107 22.05 -9.27 19.12
CA PRO A 107 21.42 -10.27 18.27
C PRO A 107 19.90 -10.38 18.43
N PRO A 108 19.32 -10.46 19.65
CA PRO A 108 17.87 -10.61 19.80
C PRO A 108 17.08 -9.36 19.39
N VAL A 109 17.62 -8.15 19.55
CA VAL A 109 16.91 -6.93 19.16
C VAL A 109 16.83 -6.79 17.64
N VAL A 110 17.91 -7.06 16.91
CA VAL A 110 17.89 -7.04 15.43
C VAL A 110 16.92 -8.07 14.87
N LEU A 111 16.81 -9.25 15.51
CA LEU A 111 15.84 -10.28 15.13
C LEU A 111 14.37 -9.86 15.30
N VAL A 112 14.07 -8.86 16.15
CA VAL A 112 12.70 -8.34 16.33
C VAL A 112 12.45 -7.12 15.46
N VAL A 113 13.43 -6.23 15.31
CA VAL A 113 13.27 -4.97 14.56
C VAL A 113 13.04 -5.22 13.07
N ILE A 114 13.76 -6.16 12.44
CA ILE A 114 13.61 -6.46 11.01
C ILE A 114 12.19 -6.95 10.67
N PRO A 115 11.63 -8.00 11.31
CA PRO A 115 10.27 -8.43 11.01
C PRO A 115 9.22 -7.38 11.37
N LEU A 116 9.45 -6.56 12.40
CA LEU A 116 8.57 -5.44 12.73
C LEU A 116 8.56 -4.39 11.61
N ALA A 117 9.72 -4.06 11.05
CA ALA A 117 9.84 -3.14 9.91
C ALA A 117 9.17 -3.71 8.64
N VAL A 118 9.37 -5.01 8.36
CA VAL A 118 8.71 -5.71 7.25
C VAL A 118 7.19 -5.72 7.44
N LEU A 119 6.68 -5.94 8.66
CA LEU A 119 5.25 -5.85 8.95
C LEU A 119 4.72 -4.42 8.81
N ALA A 120 5.46 -3.43 9.31
CA ALA A 120 5.07 -2.02 9.26
C ALA A 120 4.98 -1.47 7.82
N VAL A 121 5.80 -1.98 6.89
CA VAL A 121 5.77 -1.57 5.48
C VAL A 121 4.93 -2.51 4.61
N GLY A 122 5.04 -3.82 4.85
CA GLY A 122 4.40 -4.85 4.04
C GLY A 122 2.88 -4.91 4.20
N LEU A 123 2.36 -4.73 5.43
CA LEU A 123 0.90 -4.75 5.64
C LEU A 123 0.19 -3.57 4.96
N PRO A 124 0.66 -2.31 5.08
CA PRO A 124 0.07 -1.21 4.33
C PRO A 124 0.19 -1.42 2.83
N ALA A 125 1.34 -1.86 2.32
CA ALA A 125 1.52 -2.12 0.89
C ALA A 125 0.54 -3.17 0.36
N LEU A 126 0.31 -4.27 1.10
CA LEU A 126 -0.69 -5.28 0.74
C LEU A 126 -2.12 -4.76 0.82
N ALA A 127 -2.46 -3.99 1.85
CA ALA A 127 -3.80 -3.41 2.01
C ALA A 127 -4.11 -2.41 0.89
N VAL A 128 -3.12 -1.59 0.54
CA VAL A 128 -3.17 -0.66 -0.59
C VAL A 128 -3.34 -1.41 -1.90
N TRP A 129 -2.54 -2.44 -2.13
CA TRP A 129 -2.61 -3.23 -3.36
C TRP A 129 -3.99 -3.86 -3.50
N ALA A 130 -4.51 -4.50 -2.44
CA ALA A 130 -5.86 -5.05 -2.42
C ALA A 130 -6.96 -3.98 -2.62
N PHE A 131 -6.77 -2.77 -2.10
CA PHE A 131 -7.70 -1.66 -2.30
C PHE A 131 -7.67 -1.12 -3.74
N LEU A 132 -6.49 -1.03 -4.36
CA LEU A 132 -6.37 -0.61 -5.76
C LEU A 132 -6.95 -1.66 -6.70
N GLU A 133 -6.73 -2.95 -6.40
CA GLU A 133 -7.26 -4.06 -7.18
C GLU A 133 -8.80 -4.10 -7.18
N SER A 134 -9.44 -3.64 -6.09
CA SER A 134 -10.89 -3.67 -5.90
C SER A 134 -11.61 -2.41 -6.37
N ARG A 135 -10.90 -1.41 -6.92
CA ARG A 135 -11.59 -0.23 -7.44
C ARG A 135 -12.31 -0.58 -8.74
N PRO A 136 -13.52 -0.05 -8.95
CA PRO A 136 -14.19 -0.17 -10.24
C PRO A 136 -13.34 0.51 -11.31
N VAL A 137 -13.17 -0.17 -12.44
CA VAL A 137 -12.41 0.33 -13.59
C VAL A 137 -13.36 1.11 -14.47
N ASP A 138 -13.12 2.41 -14.62
CA ASP A 138 -13.89 3.25 -15.53
C ASP A 138 -13.56 2.89 -16.98
N VAL A 139 -14.59 2.44 -17.70
CA VAL A 139 -14.53 2.04 -19.10
C VAL A 139 -15.44 2.89 -19.99
N THR A 140 -15.96 4.01 -19.49
CA THR A 140 -16.91 4.88 -20.19
C THR A 140 -16.42 5.25 -21.60
N HIS A 141 -15.16 5.64 -21.73
CA HIS A 141 -14.57 6.04 -23.02
C HIS A 141 -14.17 4.89 -23.95
N ARG A 142 -14.27 3.64 -23.46
CA ARG A 142 -13.95 2.43 -24.23
C ARG A 142 -15.19 1.79 -24.86
N VAL A 143 -16.39 2.19 -24.44
CA VAL A 143 -17.64 1.73 -25.02
C VAL A 143 -17.84 2.40 -26.38
N ARG A 144 -18.04 1.60 -27.43
CA ARG A 144 -18.35 2.07 -28.78
C ARG A 144 -19.77 1.69 -29.14
N LEU A 145 -20.52 2.63 -29.69
CA LEU A 145 -21.84 2.41 -30.25
C LEU A 145 -21.68 2.21 -31.77
N GLU A 146 -22.12 1.06 -32.30
CA GLU A 146 -21.92 0.72 -33.72
C GLU A 146 -22.82 1.52 -34.67
N GLN A 147 -23.91 2.09 -34.16
CA GLN A 147 -24.87 2.88 -34.95
C GLN A 147 -24.74 4.35 -34.59
N ALA A 148 -24.56 5.18 -35.62
CA ALA A 148 -24.57 6.63 -35.45
C ALA A 148 -26.02 7.11 -35.23
N PRO A 149 -26.27 8.04 -34.29
CA PRO A 149 -27.56 8.69 -34.14
C PRO A 149 -28.01 9.43 -35.42
N PRO A 150 -29.31 9.76 -35.57
CA PRO A 150 -30.40 9.62 -34.60
C PRO A 150 -30.99 8.21 -34.55
N LEU A 151 -31.58 7.87 -33.41
CA LEU A 151 -32.32 6.63 -33.18
C LEU A 151 -33.82 6.88 -33.13
N VAL A 152 -34.58 5.98 -33.75
CA VAL A 152 -36.05 5.97 -33.69
C VAL A 152 -36.59 4.79 -32.87
N ASP A 153 -37.89 4.83 -32.58
CA ASP A 153 -38.55 3.78 -31.80
C ASP A 153 -38.35 2.38 -32.39
N GLY A 154 -38.00 1.43 -31.53
CA GLY A 154 -37.76 0.03 -31.85
C GLY A 154 -36.36 -0.28 -32.37
N GLU A 155 -35.55 0.71 -32.71
CA GLU A 155 -34.17 0.49 -33.17
C GLU A 155 -33.28 -0.07 -32.06
N THR A 156 -32.31 -0.90 -32.47
CA THR A 156 -31.37 -1.55 -31.56
C THR A 156 -29.94 -1.18 -31.92
N VAL A 157 -29.27 -0.51 -31.00
CA VAL A 157 -27.84 -0.20 -31.07
C VAL A 157 -27.05 -1.32 -30.43
N VAL A 158 -25.91 -1.66 -31.02
CA VAL A 158 -24.93 -2.54 -30.38
C VAL A 158 -23.88 -1.67 -29.71
N ALA A 159 -23.74 -1.81 -28.39
CA ALA A 159 -22.64 -1.23 -27.63
C ALA A 159 -21.58 -2.31 -27.42
N THR A 160 -20.37 -2.07 -27.91
CA THR A 160 -19.23 -2.99 -27.77
C THR A 160 -18.20 -2.40 -26.83
N LEU A 161 -17.62 -3.26 -25.98
CA LEU A 161 -16.57 -2.91 -25.04
C LEU A 161 -15.50 -3.99 -25.08
N HIS A 162 -14.25 -3.57 -25.26
CA HIS A 162 -13.07 -4.40 -25.10
C HIS A 162 -12.28 -3.95 -23.87
N THR A 163 -11.86 -4.89 -23.03
CA THR A 163 -11.04 -4.64 -21.83
C THR A 163 -9.90 -5.64 -21.71
N ASP A 164 -8.73 -5.15 -21.32
CA ASP A 164 -7.56 -5.96 -20.94
C ASP A 164 -7.58 -6.38 -19.46
N ASP A 165 -8.47 -5.76 -18.66
CA ASP A 165 -8.68 -6.07 -17.24
C ASP A 165 -10.10 -6.67 -17.08
N PRO A 166 -10.24 -8.01 -17.20
CA PRO A 166 -11.54 -8.67 -17.19
C PRO A 166 -12.10 -8.70 -15.77
N ARG A 167 -13.32 -8.18 -15.60
CA ARG A 167 -14.06 -8.19 -14.32
C ARG A 167 -15.37 -8.96 -14.42
N SER A 168 -15.92 -9.31 -13.27
CA SER A 168 -17.08 -10.21 -13.19
C SER A 168 -18.43 -9.52 -13.46
N ARG A 169 -18.47 -8.19 -13.34
CA ARG A 169 -19.67 -7.35 -13.41
C ARG A 169 -19.41 -6.09 -14.25
N LEU A 170 -20.39 -5.72 -15.07
CA LEU A 170 -20.45 -4.44 -15.78
C LEU A 170 -21.65 -3.65 -15.27
N ALA A 171 -21.41 -2.41 -14.88
CA ALA A 171 -22.46 -1.44 -14.60
C ALA A 171 -22.35 -0.28 -15.59
N ILE A 172 -23.44 0.02 -16.29
CA ILE A 172 -23.47 0.99 -17.39
C ILE A 172 -24.73 1.84 -17.32
N THR A 173 -24.58 3.14 -17.53
CA THR A 173 -25.67 4.10 -17.57
C THR A 173 -25.69 4.75 -18.95
N PHE A 174 -26.86 4.70 -19.59
CA PHE A 174 -27.10 5.36 -20.87
C PHE A 174 -27.89 6.63 -20.67
N ASP A 175 -27.61 7.64 -21.49
CA ASP A 175 -28.34 8.89 -21.53
C ASP A 175 -28.91 9.14 -22.93
N LEU A 176 -30.04 9.84 -22.99
CA LEU A 176 -30.74 10.19 -24.22
C LEU A 176 -30.86 11.70 -24.32
N ALA A 177 -30.29 12.27 -25.38
CA ALA A 177 -30.52 13.65 -25.76
C ALA A 177 -31.44 13.71 -26.98
N GLN A 178 -32.18 14.81 -27.14
CA GLN A 178 -32.91 15.04 -28.40
C GLN A 178 -31.92 15.27 -29.54
N SER A 179 -32.22 14.69 -30.70
CA SER A 179 -31.40 14.92 -31.90
C SER A 179 -31.48 16.37 -32.37
N ASP A 180 -32.70 16.91 -32.44
CA ASP A 180 -32.97 18.30 -32.78
C ASP A 180 -33.52 19.05 -31.57
N SER A 181 -32.80 20.09 -31.13
CA SER A 181 -33.23 20.99 -30.05
C SER A 181 -34.50 21.78 -30.35
N ALA A 182 -34.91 21.87 -31.63
CA ALA A 182 -36.15 22.52 -32.05
C ALA A 182 -37.36 21.56 -32.09
N ALA A 183 -37.14 20.25 -31.92
CA ALA A 183 -38.20 19.25 -31.90
C ALA A 183 -38.95 19.22 -30.55
N PRO A 184 -40.18 18.65 -30.50
CA PRO A 184 -40.89 18.42 -29.25
C PRO A 184 -40.11 17.52 -28.28
N VAL A 185 -40.24 17.79 -26.98
CA VAL A 185 -39.50 17.07 -25.93
C VAL A 185 -40.02 15.64 -25.78
N CYS A 186 -39.22 14.68 -26.24
CA CYS A 186 -39.55 13.24 -26.21
C CYS A 186 -39.11 12.51 -24.91
N ALA A 187 -38.24 13.11 -24.11
CA ALA A 187 -37.86 12.61 -22.78
C ALA A 187 -38.72 13.32 -21.72
N PRO A 188 -39.28 12.66 -20.70
CA PRO A 188 -38.83 11.40 -20.09
C PRO A 188 -39.64 10.14 -20.46
N GLY A 189 -40.48 10.18 -21.50
CA GLY A 189 -41.37 9.07 -21.87
C GLY A 189 -40.70 7.86 -22.52
N SER A 190 -39.38 7.90 -22.74
CA SER A 190 -38.63 6.82 -23.38
C SER A 190 -38.16 5.76 -22.38
N GLU A 191 -38.13 4.52 -22.85
CA GLU A 191 -37.60 3.36 -22.13
C GLU A 191 -36.43 2.77 -22.93
N LEU A 192 -35.38 2.34 -22.23
CA LEU A 192 -34.26 1.59 -22.80
C LEU A 192 -34.38 0.14 -22.37
N VAL A 193 -34.24 -0.77 -23.32
CA VAL A 193 -34.15 -2.21 -23.07
C VAL A 193 -32.74 -2.67 -23.42
N VAL A 194 -31.95 -3.01 -22.41
CA VAL A 194 -30.55 -3.38 -22.55
C VAL A 194 -30.38 -4.87 -22.27
N GLY A 195 -29.75 -5.59 -23.19
CA GLY A 195 -29.49 -7.02 -23.05
C GLY A 195 -28.06 -7.40 -23.41
N LEU A 196 -27.45 -8.30 -22.65
CA LEU A 196 -26.14 -8.87 -22.97
C LEU A 196 -26.29 -9.88 -24.14
N LYS A 197 -25.59 -9.62 -25.25
CA LYS A 197 -25.61 -10.50 -26.45
C LYS A 197 -24.73 -11.73 -26.27
N ALA A 198 -23.52 -11.54 -25.74
CA ALA A 198 -22.51 -12.58 -25.59
C ALA A 198 -22.01 -12.63 -24.15
N GLY A 199 -22.01 -13.83 -23.55
CA GLY A 199 -21.42 -14.04 -22.24
C GLY A 199 -21.76 -15.36 -21.55
N ALA A 200 -21.02 -15.68 -20.49
CA ALA A 200 -21.22 -16.91 -19.70
C ALA A 200 -22.47 -16.86 -18.80
N GLY A 201 -23.05 -15.67 -18.60
CA GLY A 201 -24.33 -15.47 -17.93
C GLY A 201 -25.52 -15.68 -18.88
N THR A 202 -26.62 -16.20 -18.35
CA THR A 202 -27.92 -16.24 -19.04
C THR A 202 -28.26 -14.86 -19.60
N ARG A 203 -28.83 -14.78 -20.83
CA ARG A 203 -29.28 -13.52 -21.46
C ARG A 203 -30.15 -12.72 -20.46
N HIS A 204 -29.53 -11.77 -19.78
CA HIS A 204 -30.21 -10.88 -18.86
C HIS A 204 -30.60 -9.64 -19.65
N VAL A 205 -31.90 -9.43 -19.77
CA VAL A 205 -32.48 -8.24 -20.38
C VAL A 205 -33.04 -7.40 -19.25
N GLN A 206 -32.64 -6.14 -19.19
CA GLN A 206 -33.12 -5.16 -18.23
C GLN A 206 -33.79 -4.03 -18.99
N SER A 207 -34.84 -3.46 -18.41
CA SER A 207 -35.45 -2.25 -18.94
C SER A 207 -35.48 -1.15 -17.89
N GLY A 208 -35.37 0.09 -18.33
CA GLY A 208 -35.27 1.24 -17.45
C GLY A 208 -35.36 2.55 -18.22
N VAL A 209 -35.55 3.64 -17.50
CA VAL A 209 -35.54 4.99 -18.09
C VAL A 209 -34.09 5.45 -18.35
N PRO A 210 -33.86 6.39 -19.27
CA PRO A 210 -32.55 7.01 -19.45
C PRO A 210 -32.00 7.56 -18.13
N GLY A 211 -30.69 7.43 -17.91
CA GLY A 211 -30.03 7.77 -16.67
C GLY A 211 -30.08 6.69 -15.58
N THR A 212 -30.78 5.57 -15.82
CA THR A 212 -30.75 4.40 -14.91
C THR A 212 -29.49 3.59 -15.13
N GLU A 213 -28.90 3.11 -14.04
CA GLU A 213 -27.77 2.18 -14.07
C GLU A 213 -28.25 0.74 -14.35
N PHE A 214 -27.68 0.11 -15.37
CA PHE A 214 -27.93 -1.28 -15.75
C PHE A 214 -26.73 -2.14 -15.35
N VAL A 215 -26.98 -3.25 -14.64
CA VAL A 215 -25.92 -4.08 -14.05
C VAL A 215 -25.95 -5.50 -14.60
N PHE A 216 -24.88 -5.94 -15.26
CA PHE A 216 -24.77 -7.25 -15.89
C PHE A 216 -23.66 -8.09 -15.25
N GLY A 217 -23.96 -9.35 -14.91
CA GLY A 217 -22.93 -10.33 -14.56
C GLY A 217 -22.33 -10.93 -15.81
N LEU A 218 -21.04 -10.67 -16.06
CA LEU A 218 -20.30 -11.14 -17.23
C LEU A 218 -19.76 -12.56 -17.04
N GLY A 219 -19.43 -12.91 -15.79
CA GLY A 219 -18.65 -14.11 -15.47
C GLY A 219 -17.15 -13.83 -15.51
N ARG A 220 -16.33 -14.85 -15.24
CA ARG A 220 -14.87 -14.68 -15.12
C ARG A 220 -14.17 -14.63 -16.48
N GLY A 221 -13.24 -13.68 -16.64
CA GLY A 221 -12.30 -13.66 -17.76
C GLY A 221 -12.86 -13.14 -19.08
N MET A 222 -13.96 -12.40 -19.07
CA MET A 222 -14.54 -11.82 -20.28
C MET A 222 -13.83 -10.53 -20.67
N THR A 223 -13.29 -10.49 -21.89
CA THR A 223 -12.59 -9.33 -22.45
C THR A 223 -13.45 -8.55 -23.44
N ASP A 224 -14.33 -9.25 -24.15
CA ASP A 224 -15.19 -8.70 -25.21
C ASP A 224 -16.65 -8.79 -24.77
N ILE A 225 -17.28 -7.63 -24.64
CA ILE A 225 -18.64 -7.48 -24.13
C ILE A 225 -19.49 -6.79 -25.19
N GLU A 226 -20.61 -7.41 -25.55
CA GLU A 226 -21.58 -6.85 -26.49
C GLU A 226 -22.94 -6.69 -25.82
N LEU A 227 -23.46 -5.47 -25.82
CA LEU A 227 -24.80 -5.14 -25.34
C LEU A 227 -25.68 -4.75 -26.52
N ALA A 228 -26.90 -5.28 -26.56
CA ALA A 228 -27.97 -4.78 -27.42
C ALA A 228 -28.80 -3.78 -26.62
N VAL A 229 -28.85 -2.52 -27.07
CA VAL A 229 -29.63 -1.44 -26.48
C VAL A 229 -30.76 -1.11 -27.43
N GLN A 230 -31.98 -1.49 -27.08
CA GLN A 230 -33.18 -1.15 -27.83
C GLN A 230 -33.85 0.09 -27.24
N LEU A 231 -34.13 1.08 -28.08
CA LEU A 231 -34.88 2.27 -27.71
C LEU A 231 -36.38 2.01 -27.87
N ARG A 232 -37.16 2.34 -26.85
CA ARG A 232 -38.62 2.45 -26.92
C ARG A 232 -39.01 3.90 -26.69
N ALA A 233 -39.55 4.54 -27.70
CA ALA A 233 -39.93 5.94 -27.68
C ALA A 233 -41.29 6.15 -28.36
N GLU A 234 -41.88 7.33 -28.18
CA GLU A 234 -43.09 7.69 -28.92
C GLU A 234 -42.78 7.83 -30.42
N GLN A 235 -43.79 7.60 -31.27
CA GLN A 235 -43.63 7.69 -32.72
C GLN A 235 -43.20 9.10 -33.14
N GLY A 236 -42.16 9.18 -33.98
CA GLY A 236 -41.62 10.46 -34.48
C GLY A 236 -40.56 11.10 -33.58
N CYS A 237 -40.14 10.43 -32.51
CA CYS A 237 -39.04 10.88 -31.67
C CYS A 237 -37.69 10.39 -32.20
N GLU A 238 -36.82 11.34 -32.50
CA GLU A 238 -35.42 11.11 -32.88
C GLU A 238 -34.51 11.45 -31.68
N LEU A 239 -33.84 10.44 -31.14
CA LEU A 239 -33.03 10.56 -29.94
C LEU A 239 -31.57 10.16 -30.20
N ASN A 240 -30.66 10.86 -29.55
CA ASN A 240 -29.23 10.56 -29.53
C ASN A 240 -28.90 9.77 -28.27
N LEU A 241 -28.53 8.50 -28.46
CA LEU A 241 -28.04 7.64 -27.37
C LEU A 241 -26.56 7.92 -27.11
N SER A 242 -26.23 8.11 -25.84
CA SER A 242 -24.85 8.24 -25.37
C SER A 242 -24.63 7.42 -24.10
N VAL A 243 -23.37 7.11 -23.80
CA VAL A 243 -22.99 6.44 -22.56
C VAL A 243 -22.61 7.52 -21.55
N ALA A 244 -23.36 7.63 -20.47
CA ALA A 244 -23.08 8.59 -19.40
C ALA A 244 -21.96 8.09 -18.48
N SER A 245 -22.00 6.81 -18.14
CA SER A 245 -20.97 6.16 -17.33
C SER A 245 -20.93 4.66 -17.61
N ALA A 246 -19.76 4.05 -17.53
CA ALA A 246 -19.59 2.61 -17.56
C ALA A 246 -18.41 2.21 -16.67
N HIS A 247 -18.61 1.23 -15.80
CA HIS A 247 -17.57 0.71 -14.93
C HIS A 247 -17.62 -0.81 -14.80
N LEU A 248 -16.44 -1.40 -14.71
CA LEU A 248 -16.23 -2.83 -14.48
C LEU A 248 -15.86 -3.08 -13.02
N ASP A 249 -16.49 -4.08 -12.41
CA ASP A 249 -16.34 -4.43 -10.99
C ASP A 249 -16.40 -5.96 -10.79
N ASP A 250 -16.01 -6.45 -9.62
CA ASP A 250 -15.96 -7.89 -9.29
C ASP A 250 -17.17 -8.46 -8.53
#